data_AF-A0A2P4X940-F1
#
_entry.id   AF-A0A2P4X940-F1
#
_cell.length_a   1.000
_cell.length_b   1.000
_cell.length_c   1.000
_cell.angle_alpha   90.00
_cell.angle_beta   90.00
_cell.angle_gamma   90.00
#
_symmetry.space_group_name_H-M   'P 1'
#
loop_
_entity.id
_entity.type
_entity.pdbx_description
1 polymer ?
#
loop_
_entity_poly.entity_id
_entity_poly.type
_entity_poly.pdbx_seq_one_letter_code
_entity_poly.pdbx_strand_id
1 'polypeptide(L)'
;MDRGEFLHLTDSQFELVRKMVDIFGGDALRSLAAATPAEQVERIEAFDTYERGLIAHVQGLQTPVAEMKPAQPKPLMLKVNPYEGKEGENLHFWVREVALAMDAALISTERLRVAFVLSNLEGQAKTWAYTRGGDNAGLLRNLGSAVSTAHTAFLPANYEYRQRSPFLA
;
A
#
# COMPACT_ATOMS: atom_id res chain seq x y z
N MET A 1 -29.57 -3.61 23.05
CA MET A 1 -30.68 -4.57 22.91
C MET A 1 -31.09 -5.04 24.31
N ASP A 2 -32.37 -5.03 24.64
CA ASP A 2 -32.91 -5.40 25.95
C ASP A 2 -33.16 -6.91 26.06
N ARG A 3 -33.05 -7.49 27.26
CA ARG A 3 -33.12 -8.95 27.50
C ARG A 3 -34.55 -9.49 27.63
N GLY A 4 -35.57 -8.62 27.61
CA GLY A 4 -36.95 -8.97 27.92
C GLY A 4 -37.52 -10.18 27.16
N GLU A 5 -37.18 -10.33 25.88
CA GLU A 5 -37.66 -11.45 25.03
C GLU A 5 -36.88 -12.76 25.22
N PHE A 6 -35.78 -12.72 25.98
CA PHE A 6 -34.80 -13.79 26.12
C PHE A 6 -34.50 -14.15 27.59
N LEU A 7 -35.45 -13.89 28.50
CA LEU A 7 -35.27 -14.12 29.94
C LEU A 7 -34.99 -15.58 30.33
N HIS A 8 -35.34 -16.53 29.45
CA HIS A 8 -35.07 -17.95 29.63
C HIS A 8 -33.66 -18.37 29.19
N LEU A 9 -32.91 -17.50 28.50
CA LEU A 9 -31.55 -17.77 28.07
C LEU A 9 -30.55 -17.52 29.20
N THR A 10 -29.52 -18.37 29.26
CA THR A 10 -28.35 -18.11 30.11
C THR A 10 -27.58 -16.88 29.60
N ASP A 11 -26.69 -16.34 30.44
CA ASP A 11 -25.85 -15.21 30.04
C ASP A 11 -24.98 -15.55 28.82
N SER A 12 -24.44 -16.78 28.76
CA SER A 12 -23.65 -17.25 27.62
C SER A 12 -24.46 -17.36 26.33
N GLN A 13 -25.70 -17.88 26.41
CA GLN A 13 -26.60 -17.93 25.26
C GLN A 13 -27.00 -16.54 24.80
N PHE A 14 -27.21 -15.60 25.73
CA PHE A 14 -27.54 -14.22 25.39
C PHE A 14 -26.37 -13.47 24.72
N GLU A 15 -25.12 -13.76 25.10
CA GLU A 15 -23.95 -13.23 24.40
C GLU A 15 -23.84 -13.78 22.96
N LEU A 16 -24.20 -15.05 22.73
CA LEU A 16 -24.31 -15.59 21.37
C LEU A 16 -25.38 -14.86 20.55
N VAL A 17 -26.52 -14.51 21.15
CA VAL A 17 -27.55 -13.69 20.48
C VAL A 17 -26.98 -12.33 20.07
N ARG A 18 -26.27 -11.63 20.97
CA ARG A 18 -25.61 -10.35 20.62
C ARG A 18 -24.69 -10.49 19.41
N LYS A 19 -23.87 -11.54 19.41
CA LYS A 19 -22.96 -11.83 18.30
C LYS A 19 -23.67 -12.16 16.99
N MET A 20 -24.78 -12.90 17.05
CA MET A 20 -25.61 -13.16 15.87
C MET A 20 -26.19 -11.87 15.30
N VAL A 21 -26.61 -10.93 16.15
CA VAL A 21 -27.11 -9.62 15.71
C VAL A 21 -26.00 -8.78 15.09
N ASP A 22 -24.79 -8.81 15.65
CA ASP A 22 -23.65 -8.07 15.10
C ASP A 22 -23.24 -8.60 13.70
N ILE A 23 -23.39 -9.90 13.45
CA ILE A 23 -23.01 -10.55 12.18
C ILE A 23 -24.13 -10.48 11.13
N PHE A 24 -25.35 -10.82 11.53
CA PHE A 24 -26.49 -10.97 10.60
C PHE A 24 -27.45 -9.77 10.61
N GLY A 25 -27.27 -8.83 11.52
CA GLY A 25 -28.10 -7.63 11.66
C GLY A 25 -29.41 -7.85 12.42
N GLY A 26 -30.21 -6.79 12.55
CA GLY A 26 -31.44 -6.77 13.35
C GLY A 26 -32.58 -7.66 12.82
N ASP A 27 -32.52 -8.10 11.57
CA ASP A 27 -33.53 -9.02 11.01
C ASP A 27 -33.37 -10.44 11.57
N ALA A 28 -32.13 -10.88 11.81
CA ALA A 28 -31.86 -12.14 12.51
C ALA A 28 -32.41 -12.09 13.93
N LEU A 29 -32.35 -10.92 14.57
CA LEU A 29 -32.94 -10.75 15.88
C LEU A 29 -34.46 -10.88 15.85
N ARG A 30 -35.12 -10.22 14.90
CA ARG A 30 -36.59 -10.27 14.77
C ARG A 30 -37.06 -11.69 14.47
N SER A 31 -36.31 -12.42 13.64
CA SER A 31 -36.56 -13.82 13.33
C SER A 31 -36.40 -14.72 14.57
N LEU A 32 -35.34 -14.49 15.36
CA LEU A 32 -35.11 -15.22 16.59
C LEU A 32 -36.16 -14.91 17.68
N ALA A 33 -36.57 -13.65 17.82
CA ALA A 33 -37.61 -13.23 18.77
C ALA A 33 -39.00 -13.81 18.44
N ALA A 34 -39.30 -14.01 17.15
CA ALA A 34 -40.58 -14.58 16.70
C ALA A 34 -40.70 -16.11 16.93
N ALA A 35 -39.59 -16.76 17.30
CA ALA A 35 -39.52 -18.18 17.51
C ALA A 35 -40.01 -18.62 18.90
N THR A 36 -40.37 -19.90 19.03
CA THR A 36 -40.67 -20.47 20.35
C THR A 36 -39.39 -20.55 21.19
N PRO A 37 -39.48 -20.54 22.54
CA PRO A 37 -38.29 -20.65 23.40
C PRO A 37 -37.40 -21.87 23.11
N ALA A 38 -38.02 -23.00 22.73
CA ALA A 38 -37.28 -24.21 22.36
C ALA A 38 -36.48 -24.00 21.07
N GLU A 39 -37.10 -23.40 20.05
CA GLU A 39 -36.41 -23.11 18.79
C GLU A 39 -35.34 -22.01 18.93
N GLN A 40 -35.50 -21.07 19.87
CA GLN A 40 -34.49 -20.06 20.16
C GLN A 40 -33.21 -20.72 20.67
N VAL A 41 -33.34 -21.63 21.63
CA VAL A 41 -32.21 -22.41 22.16
C VAL A 41 -31.56 -23.23 21.05
N GLU A 42 -32.35 -23.94 20.24
CA GLU A 42 -31.84 -24.76 19.13
C GLU A 42 -31.02 -23.92 18.12
N ARG A 43 -31.53 -22.75 17.72
CA ARG A 43 -30.83 -21.86 16.78
C ARG A 43 -29.54 -21.28 17.37
N ILE A 44 -29.53 -20.99 18.67
CA ILE A 44 -28.34 -20.49 19.37
C ILE A 44 -27.28 -21.60 19.47
N GLU A 45 -27.67 -22.83 19.81
CA GLU A 45 -26.75 -23.98 19.88
C GLU A 45 -26.19 -24.36 18.51
N ALA A 46 -27.00 -24.25 17.46
CA ALA A 46 -26.54 -24.44 16.08
C ALA A 46 -25.49 -23.39 15.69
N PHE A 47 -25.72 -22.11 16.04
CA PHE A 47 -24.77 -21.04 15.78
C PHE A 47 -23.47 -21.20 16.58
N ASP A 48 -23.57 -21.57 17.85
CA ASP A 48 -22.43 -21.86 18.72
C ASP A 48 -21.57 -23.02 18.19
N THR A 49 -22.22 -24.07 17.66
CA THR A 49 -21.52 -25.18 17.00
C THR A 49 -20.81 -24.75 15.72
N TYR A 50 -21.47 -23.94 14.89
CA TYR A 50 -20.86 -23.34 13.71
C TYR A 50 -19.64 -22.47 14.09
N GLU A 51 -19.78 -21.62 15.10
CA GLU A 51 -18.72 -20.72 15.56
C GLU A 51 -17.50 -21.49 16.08
N ARG A 52 -17.73 -22.51 16.92
CA ARG A 52 -16.66 -23.40 17.38
C ARG A 52 -15.97 -24.11 16.22
N GLY A 53 -16.74 -24.58 15.23
CA GLY A 53 -16.20 -25.21 14.03
C GLY A 53 -15.32 -24.26 13.22
N LEU A 54 -15.76 -23.00 13.07
CA LEU A 54 -15.00 -21.96 12.38
C LEU A 54 -13.72 -21.60 13.14
N ILE A 55 -13.78 -21.46 14.47
CA ILE A 55 -12.59 -21.20 15.30
C ILE A 55 -11.61 -22.36 15.19
N ALA A 56 -12.08 -23.60 15.31
CA ALA A 56 -11.24 -24.79 15.15
C ALA A 56 -10.61 -24.87 13.75
N HIS A 57 -11.34 -24.49 12.70
CA HIS A 57 -10.81 -24.44 11.35
C HIS A 57 -9.72 -23.35 11.21
N VAL A 58 -9.97 -22.14 11.69
CA VAL A 58 -8.98 -21.04 11.68
C VAL A 58 -7.76 -21.40 12.52
N GLN A 59 -7.93 -22.04 13.68
CA GLN A 59 -6.83 -22.52 14.51
C GLN A 59 -6.08 -23.71 13.88
N GLY A 60 -6.77 -24.59 13.17
CA GLY A 60 -6.14 -25.67 12.40
C GLY A 60 -5.34 -25.15 11.20
N LEU A 61 -5.79 -24.04 10.60
CA LEU A 61 -5.00 -23.26 9.63
C LEU A 61 -3.82 -22.55 10.29
N GLN A 62 -3.93 -22.21 11.58
CA GLN A 62 -2.82 -21.80 12.45
C GLN A 62 -2.06 -23.01 13.02
N THR A 63 -1.74 -23.99 12.18
CA THR A 63 -0.53 -24.80 12.43
C THR A 63 0.60 -23.83 12.76
N PRO A 64 1.54 -24.16 13.68
CA PRO A 64 2.68 -23.27 13.90
C PRO A 64 3.37 -23.15 12.56
N VAL A 65 3.13 -22.03 11.89
CA VAL A 65 3.86 -21.58 10.73
C VAL A 65 5.24 -21.42 11.31
N ALA A 66 6.05 -22.48 11.23
CA ALA A 66 7.45 -22.48 11.59
C ALA A 66 7.99 -21.20 11.00
N GLU A 67 8.32 -20.22 11.85
CA GLU A 67 8.44 -18.80 11.51
C GLU A 67 8.82 -18.66 10.05
N MET A 68 7.83 -18.43 9.18
CA MET A 68 8.13 -18.21 7.78
C MET A 68 8.84 -16.87 7.80
N LYS A 69 10.18 -16.93 7.87
CA LYS A 69 11.10 -15.82 7.76
C LYS A 69 10.46 -14.89 6.72
N PRO A 70 10.10 -13.64 7.07
CA PRO A 70 9.40 -12.77 6.14
C PRO A 70 10.15 -12.84 4.81
N ALA A 71 9.49 -13.40 3.79
CA ALA A 71 10.13 -13.64 2.52
C ALA A 71 10.56 -12.26 2.04
N GLN A 72 11.88 -12.02 2.00
CA GLN A 72 12.38 -10.74 1.56
C GLN A 72 11.78 -10.47 0.18
N PRO A 73 11.10 -9.34 -0.02
CA PRO A 73 10.45 -9.05 -1.28
C PRO A 73 11.49 -9.17 -2.40
N LYS A 74 11.14 -9.85 -3.48
CA LYS A 74 12.03 -10.01 -4.62
C LYS A 74 12.12 -8.66 -5.35
N PRO A 75 13.33 -8.13 -5.63
CA PRO A 75 13.49 -6.93 -6.43
C PRO A 75 12.85 -7.09 -7.81
N LEU A 76 12.09 -6.09 -8.24
CA LEU A 76 11.53 -5.98 -9.58
C LEU A 76 12.31 -4.93 -10.36
N MET A 77 12.86 -5.34 -11.51
CA MET A 77 13.54 -4.41 -12.42
C MET A 77 12.50 -3.77 -13.34
N LEU A 78 12.07 -2.56 -13.00
CA LEU A 78 11.22 -1.76 -13.89
C LEU A 78 12.08 -1.13 -14.98
N LYS A 79 11.55 -1.10 -16.21
CA LYS A 79 12.17 -0.36 -17.31
C LYS A 79 11.85 1.12 -17.14
N VAL A 80 12.89 1.95 -17.07
CA VAL A 80 12.78 3.40 -17.11
C VAL A 80 13.28 3.88 -18.47
N ASN A 81 12.56 4.81 -19.09
CA ASN A 81 13.06 5.44 -20.31
C ASN A 81 14.17 6.43 -19.96
N PRO A 82 15.31 6.42 -20.67
CA PRO A 82 16.38 7.36 -20.38
C PRO A 82 15.92 8.81 -20.52
N TYR A 83 16.43 9.70 -19.67
CA TYR A 83 16.22 11.13 -19.79
C TYR A 83 17.34 11.74 -20.62
N GLU A 84 17.00 12.36 -21.75
CA GLU A 84 17.98 12.94 -22.66
C GLU A 84 18.31 14.40 -22.34
N GLY A 85 17.42 15.10 -21.63
CA GLY A 85 17.55 16.53 -21.33
C GLY A 85 17.07 17.43 -22.46
N LYS A 86 16.19 16.93 -23.34
CA LYS A 86 15.70 17.68 -24.51
C LYS A 86 14.54 18.62 -24.13
N GLU A 87 14.37 19.69 -24.91
CA GLU A 87 13.21 20.56 -24.79
C GLU A 87 11.91 19.78 -25.04
N GLY A 88 10.95 19.92 -24.14
CA GLY A 88 9.68 19.17 -24.17
C GLY A 88 9.66 17.88 -23.35
N GLU A 89 10.82 17.36 -22.92
CA GLU A 89 10.85 16.25 -21.97
C GLU A 89 10.42 16.70 -20.57
N ASN A 90 9.63 15.87 -19.89
CA ASN A 90 9.11 16.18 -18.56
C ASN A 90 10.01 15.59 -17.48
N LEU A 91 10.96 16.39 -16.97
CA LEU A 91 11.86 15.98 -15.88
C LEU A 91 11.10 15.52 -14.63
N HIS A 92 10.00 16.18 -14.25
CA HIS A 92 9.24 15.81 -13.06
C HIS A 92 8.62 14.42 -13.16
N PHE A 93 8.08 14.09 -14.34
CA PHE A 93 7.53 12.76 -14.61
C PHE A 93 8.64 11.70 -14.54
N TRP A 94 9.76 11.95 -15.22
CA TRP A 94 10.89 11.04 -15.23
C TRP A 94 11.48 10.80 -13.82
N VAL A 95 11.63 11.85 -13.00
CA VAL A 95 12.10 11.72 -11.60
C VAL A 95 11.18 10.82 -10.79
N ARG A 96 9.85 10.89 -11.01
CA ARG A 96 8.88 9.99 -10.34
C ARG A 96 9.01 8.54 -10.82
N GLU A 97 9.19 8.33 -12.13
CA GLU A 97 9.40 6.97 -12.68
C GLU A 97 10.68 6.33 -12.13
N VAL A 98 11.76 7.09 -12.06
CA VAL A 98 13.03 6.63 -11.48
C VAL A 98 12.87 6.30 -9.99
N ALA A 99 12.17 7.14 -9.23
CA ALA A 99 11.88 6.87 -7.81
C ALA A 99 11.11 5.56 -7.63
N LEU A 100 10.07 5.33 -8.43
CA LEU A 100 9.30 4.09 -8.39
C LEU A 100 10.15 2.86 -8.76
N ALA A 101 11.02 2.98 -9.75
CA ALA A 101 11.92 1.91 -10.14
C ALA A 101 12.96 1.58 -9.05
N MET A 102 13.47 2.59 -8.35
CA MET A 102 14.37 2.39 -7.22
C MET A 102 13.68 1.66 -6.06
N ASP A 103 12.43 2.03 -5.75
CA ASP A 103 11.64 1.37 -4.71
C ASP A 103 11.36 -0.09 -5.08
N ALA A 104 10.94 -0.35 -6.32
CA ALA A 104 10.67 -1.69 -6.84
C ALA A 104 11.93 -2.58 -6.86
N ALA A 105 13.09 -1.99 -7.17
CA ALA A 105 14.39 -2.67 -7.18
C ALA A 105 15.05 -2.76 -5.79
N LEU A 106 14.40 -2.27 -4.74
CA LEU A 106 14.90 -2.24 -3.36
C LEU A 106 16.28 -1.54 -3.23
N ILE A 107 16.46 -0.46 -4.00
CA ILE A 107 17.70 0.34 -3.98
C ILE A 107 17.71 1.27 -2.77
N SER A 108 18.40 0.84 -1.71
CA SER A 108 18.38 1.50 -0.41
C SER A 108 19.52 2.49 -0.17
N THR A 109 20.69 2.28 -0.79
CA THR A 109 21.87 3.13 -0.53
C THR A 109 21.93 4.31 -1.49
N GLU A 110 22.30 5.48 -0.99
CA GLU A 110 22.44 6.70 -1.81
C GLU A 110 23.44 6.51 -2.97
N ARG A 111 24.53 5.75 -2.75
CA ARG A 111 25.48 5.42 -3.81
C ARG A 111 24.82 4.65 -4.96
N LEU A 112 23.98 3.67 -4.66
CA LEU A 112 23.26 2.91 -5.69
C LEU A 112 22.16 3.74 -6.34
N ARG A 113 21.46 4.60 -5.58
CA ARG A 113 20.46 5.54 -6.12
C ARG A 113 21.08 6.50 -7.13
N VAL A 114 22.21 7.10 -6.79
CA VAL A 114 22.97 7.99 -7.70
C VAL A 114 23.44 7.22 -8.93
N ALA A 115 24.02 6.03 -8.77
CA ALA A 115 24.46 5.21 -9.90
C ALA A 115 23.29 4.83 -10.82
N PHE A 116 22.13 4.49 -10.25
CA PHE A 116 20.92 4.15 -10.99
C PHE A 116 20.40 5.36 -11.79
N VAL A 117 20.29 6.53 -11.18
CA VAL A 117 19.92 7.78 -11.88
C VAL A 117 20.86 8.04 -13.05
N LEU A 118 22.19 7.99 -12.82
CA LEU A 118 23.19 8.23 -13.87
C LEU A 118 23.10 7.23 -15.02
N SER A 119 22.79 5.96 -14.73
CA SER A 119 22.58 4.94 -15.77
C SER A 119 21.36 5.19 -16.65
N ASN A 120 20.38 5.93 -16.14
CA ASN A 120 19.16 6.32 -16.86
C ASN A 120 19.26 7.71 -17.50
N LEU A 121 20.45 8.33 -17.53
CA LEU A 121 20.68 9.56 -18.29
C LEU A 121 21.28 9.25 -19.66
N GLU A 122 20.83 9.99 -20.67
CA GLU A 122 21.34 9.94 -22.03
C GLU A 122 21.52 11.37 -22.59
N GLY A 123 22.07 11.51 -23.79
CA GLY A 123 22.16 12.78 -24.50
C GLY A 123 22.79 13.94 -23.71
N GLN A 124 22.08 15.07 -23.68
CA GLN A 124 22.51 16.31 -23.03
C GLN A 124 22.56 16.13 -21.51
N ALA A 125 21.61 15.39 -20.92
CA ALA A 125 21.57 15.11 -19.50
C ALA A 125 22.78 14.31 -19.03
N LYS A 126 23.20 13.30 -19.80
CA LYS A 126 24.40 12.52 -19.50
C LYS A 126 25.66 13.38 -19.60
N THR A 127 25.78 14.17 -20.67
CA THR A 127 26.93 15.08 -20.87
C THR A 127 27.04 16.10 -19.73
N TRP A 128 25.92 16.69 -19.33
CA TRP A 128 25.85 17.60 -18.19
C TRP A 128 26.27 16.92 -16.87
N ALA A 129 25.81 15.70 -16.61
CA ALA A 129 26.14 14.98 -15.38
C ALA A 129 27.65 14.70 -15.26
N TYR A 130 28.30 14.30 -16.35
CA TYR A 130 29.75 14.00 -16.35
C TYR A 130 30.64 15.25 -16.36
N THR A 131 30.22 16.32 -17.04
CA THR A 131 30.97 17.60 -17.03
C THR A 131 30.90 18.30 -15.68
N ARG A 132 29.77 18.19 -14.97
CA ARG A 132 29.59 18.80 -13.65
C ARG A 132 30.10 17.93 -12.49
N GLY A 133 30.25 16.63 -12.71
CA GLY A 133 30.72 15.66 -11.71
C GLY A 133 32.17 15.84 -11.27
N GLY A 134 32.99 16.58 -12.02
CA GLY A 134 34.38 16.92 -11.66
C GLY A 134 34.50 18.05 -10.63
N ASP A 135 33.58 19.03 -10.68
CA ASP A 135 33.69 20.27 -9.90
C ASP A 135 32.70 20.33 -8.72
N ASN A 136 31.64 19.52 -8.71
CA ASN A 136 30.63 19.49 -7.66
C ASN A 136 30.46 18.08 -7.07
N ALA A 137 31.17 17.80 -5.97
CA ALA A 137 30.98 16.62 -5.14
C ALA A 137 29.52 16.43 -4.63
N GLY A 138 28.69 17.47 -4.73
CA GLY A 138 27.27 17.45 -4.33
C GLY A 138 26.33 16.64 -5.23
N LEU A 139 26.62 16.49 -6.53
CA LEU A 139 25.77 15.70 -7.45
C LEU A 139 25.86 14.20 -7.14
N LEU A 140 27.01 13.76 -6.62
CA LEU A 140 27.33 12.35 -6.35
C LEU A 140 27.08 11.95 -4.89
N ARG A 141 26.67 12.89 -4.02
CA ARG A 141 26.58 12.67 -2.56
C ARG A 141 25.22 12.15 -2.11
N ASN A 142 24.12 12.65 -2.68
CA ASN A 142 22.77 12.17 -2.40
C ASN A 142 21.80 12.51 -3.54
N LEU A 143 20.73 11.73 -3.65
CA LEU A 143 19.72 11.83 -4.69
C LEU A 143 18.98 13.20 -4.69
N GLY A 144 18.64 13.74 -3.51
CA GLY A 144 17.91 15.01 -3.40
C GLY A 144 18.68 16.18 -4.01
N SER A 145 19.98 16.25 -3.75
CA SER A 145 20.90 17.21 -4.34
C SER A 145 21.02 17.04 -5.85
N ALA A 146 21.13 15.80 -6.34
CA ALA A 146 21.19 15.51 -7.76
C ALA A 146 19.92 15.99 -8.50
N VAL A 147 18.74 15.67 -7.95
CA VAL A 147 17.44 16.08 -8.50
C VAL A 147 17.28 17.60 -8.47
N SER A 148 17.61 18.27 -7.37
CA SER A 148 17.55 19.74 -7.26
C SER A 148 18.46 20.43 -8.29
N THR A 149 19.65 19.87 -8.50
CA THR A 149 20.63 20.42 -9.45
C THR A 149 20.17 20.21 -10.89
N ALA A 150 19.51 19.08 -11.18
CA ALA A 150 18.88 18.81 -12.48
C ALA A 150 17.68 19.74 -12.74
N HIS A 151 16.83 20.00 -11.73
CA HIS A 151 15.74 20.98 -11.85
C HIS A 151 16.27 22.36 -12.26
N THR A 152 17.37 22.80 -11.66
CA THR A 152 17.98 24.10 -11.99
C THR A 152 18.58 24.13 -13.39
N ALA A 153 19.08 23.00 -13.89
CA ALA A 153 19.77 22.93 -15.17
C ALA A 153 18.83 22.75 -16.37
N PHE A 154 17.74 22.01 -16.19
CA PHE A 154 16.86 21.60 -17.30
C PHE A 154 15.48 22.27 -17.29
N LEU A 155 15.07 22.91 -16.19
CA LEU A 155 13.78 23.60 -16.14
C LEU A 155 13.92 25.11 -16.36
N PRO A 156 13.19 25.70 -17.32
CA PRO A 156 13.12 27.14 -17.46
C PRO A 156 12.39 27.77 -16.26
N ALA A 157 12.69 29.04 -15.96
CA ALA A 157 12.09 29.79 -14.84
C ALA A 157 10.54 29.84 -14.86
N ASN A 158 9.92 29.70 -16.02
CA ASN A 158 8.46 29.67 -16.19
C ASN A 158 7.89 28.27 -16.48
N TYR A 159 8.61 27.20 -16.11
CA TYR A 159 8.23 25.82 -16.40
C TYR A 159 6.82 25.45 -15.93
N GLU A 160 6.48 25.71 -14.66
CA GLU A 160 5.16 25.43 -14.10
C GLU A 160 4.03 26.12 -14.86
N TYR A 161 4.25 27.36 -15.28
CA TYR A 161 3.30 28.11 -16.11
C TYR A 161 3.13 27.44 -17.48
N ARG A 162 4.23 27.06 -18.16
CA ARG A 162 4.18 26.40 -19.48
C ARG A 162 3.45 25.05 -19.43
N GLN A 163 3.60 24.29 -18.34
CA GLN A 163 2.92 23.00 -18.17
C GLN A 163 1.42 23.16 -17.92
N ARG A 164 1.02 24.23 -17.20
CA ARG A 164 -0.37 24.44 -16.80
C ARG A 164 -1.18 25.26 -17.79
N SER A 165 -0.54 26.13 -18.59
CA SER A 165 -1.25 27.01 -19.53
C SER A 165 -2.20 26.31 -20.51
N PRO A 166 -1.93 25.08 -21.02
CA PRO A 166 -2.87 24.40 -21.93
C PRO A 166 -4.20 24.02 -21.28
N PHE A 167 -4.25 23.92 -19.95
CA PHE A 167 -5.47 23.55 -19.20
C PHE A 167 -6.28 24.76 -18.72
N LEU A 168 -5.78 25.98 -18.97
CA LEU A 168 -6.42 27.23 -18.57
C LEU A 168 -7.18 27.90 -19.72
N ALA A 169 -7.23 27.26 -20.90
CA ALA A 169 -7.93 27.72 -22.10
C ALA A 169 -9.34 27.15 -22.21
#